data_AF-A0A844B7P1-F1
#
_entry.id   AF-A0A844B7P1-F1
#
_cell.length_a   1.000
_cell.length_b   1.000
_cell.length_c   1.000
_cell.angle_alpha   90.00
_cell.angle_beta   90.00
_cell.angle_gamma   90.00
#
_symmetry.space_group_name_H-M   'P 1'
#
loop_
_entity.id
_entity.type
_entity.pdbx_description
1 polymer ?
#
loop_
_entity_poly.entity_id
_entity_poly.type
_entity_poly.pdbx_seq_one_letter_code
_entity_poly.pdbx_strand_id
1 'polypeptide(L)'
;MARVRQVMGDSQSREREFAIRDLARELGYRRVSVQARDALDDALRTAVRRGILSNDGGILRIATRAIDDYERAFLKDQFLAALEGRRWTDRDEAIRGFARWLGFRRTGPTIDETARSLINGLLREGRLESQGNEVRRT
;
A
#
# COMPACT_ATOMS: atom_id res chain seq x y z
N MET A 1 4.51 -6.80 1.27
CA MET A 1 3.20 -6.10 1.25
C MET A 1 2.14 -6.80 0.42
N ALA A 2 2.40 -7.19 -0.84
CA ALA A 2 1.39 -7.88 -1.68
C ALA A 2 0.74 -9.12 -1.01
N ARG A 3 1.49 -9.85 -0.17
CA ARG A 3 0.97 -11.00 0.57
C ARG A 3 -0.07 -10.64 1.64
N VAL A 4 -0.07 -9.42 2.19
CA VAL A 4 -1.09 -8.98 3.16
C VAL A 4 -2.48 -8.94 2.53
N ARG A 5 -2.61 -8.32 1.34
CA ARG A 5 -3.88 -8.33 0.59
C ARG A 5 -4.34 -9.74 0.23
N GLN A 6 -3.40 -10.64 -0.06
CA GLN A 6 -3.73 -12.03 -0.37
C GLN A 6 -4.25 -12.79 0.85
N VAL A 7 -3.56 -12.70 2.00
CA VAL A 7 -3.94 -13.40 3.23
C VAL A 7 -5.24 -12.87 3.83
N MET A 8 -5.48 -11.56 3.73
CA MET A 8 -6.68 -10.91 4.27
C MET A 8 -7.80 -10.75 3.22
N GLY A 9 -7.61 -11.27 2.00
CA GLY A 9 -8.49 -11.04 0.85
C GLY A 9 -9.84 -11.73 0.92
N ASP A 10 -10.01 -12.71 1.80
CA ASP A 10 -11.26 -13.44 2.02
C ASP A 10 -12.32 -12.62 2.79
N SER A 11 -12.00 -11.36 3.11
CA SER A 11 -12.89 -10.41 3.81
C SER A 11 -13.27 -10.84 5.23
N GLN A 12 -12.57 -11.83 5.78
CA GLN A 12 -12.74 -12.20 7.17
C GLN A 12 -11.97 -11.23 8.07
N SER A 13 -12.61 -10.86 9.17
CA SER A 13 -11.98 -10.16 10.27
C SER A 13 -11.10 -11.14 11.05
N ARG A 14 -9.88 -10.75 11.41
CA ARG A 14 -8.96 -11.57 12.19
C ARG A 14 -8.40 -10.77 13.35
N GLU A 15 -8.29 -11.39 14.51
CA GLU A 15 -7.46 -10.79 15.56
C GLU A 15 -6.01 -10.73 15.08
N ARG A 16 -5.29 -9.71 15.53
CA ARG A 16 -3.91 -9.44 15.13
C ARG A 16 -2.99 -10.67 15.25
N GLU A 17 -3.07 -11.42 16.35
CA GLU A 17 -2.21 -12.59 16.57
C GLU A 17 -2.50 -13.73 15.58
N PHE A 18 -3.77 -13.94 15.22
CA PHE A 18 -4.13 -14.91 14.18
C PHE A 18 -3.63 -14.46 12.80
N ALA A 19 -3.77 -13.17 12.47
CA ALA A 19 -3.25 -12.61 11.22
C ALA A 19 -1.73 -12.79 11.07
N ILE A 20 -0.96 -12.64 12.16
CA ILE A 20 0.48 -12.91 12.17
C ILE A 20 0.77 -14.38 11.84
N ARG A 21 0.05 -15.31 12.45
CA ARG A 21 0.24 -16.75 12.19
C ARG A 21 -0.11 -17.12 10.76
N ASP A 22 -1.20 -16.57 10.22
CA ASP A 22 -1.61 -16.85 8.84
C ASP A 22 -0.61 -16.28 7.83
N LEU A 23 -0.12 -15.06 8.06
CA LEU A 23 0.96 -14.46 7.25
C LEU A 23 2.24 -15.31 7.32
N ALA A 24 2.61 -15.78 8.51
CA ALA A 24 3.80 -16.60 8.67
C ALA A 24 3.69 -17.92 7.90
N ARG A 25 2.51 -18.57 7.93
CA ARG A 25 2.26 -19.80 7.15
C ARG A 25 2.32 -19.52 5.66
N GLU A 26 1.72 -18.44 5.17
CA GLU A 26 1.77 -18.05 3.76
C GLU A 26 3.20 -17.76 3.27
N LEU A 27 4.06 -17.25 4.16
CA LEU A 27 5.48 -17.00 3.88
C LEU A 27 6.37 -18.25 4.05
N GLY A 28 5.80 -19.40 4.42
CA GLY A 28 6.50 -20.67 4.54
C GLY A 28 7.26 -20.87 5.87
N TYR A 29 7.00 -20.04 6.89
CA TYR A 29 7.61 -20.24 8.20
C TYR A 29 7.02 -21.47 8.89
N ARG A 30 7.89 -22.42 9.28
CA ARG A 30 7.49 -23.59 10.10
C ARG A 30 7.26 -23.23 11.56
N ARG A 31 7.99 -22.23 12.07
CA ARG A 31 7.87 -21.68 13.42
C ARG A 31 8.02 -20.16 13.36
N VAL A 32 7.19 -19.45 14.11
CA VAL A 32 7.30 -17.99 14.26
C VAL A 32 8.26 -17.72 15.41
N SER A 33 9.47 -17.24 15.10
CA SER A 33 10.38 -16.70 16.11
C SER A 33 9.87 -15.33 16.61
N VAL A 34 10.38 -14.85 17.74
CA VAL A 34 10.05 -13.50 18.25
C VAL A 34 10.35 -12.43 17.20
N GLN A 35 11.54 -12.48 16.59
CA GLN A 35 11.92 -11.54 15.52
C GLN A 35 10.99 -11.60 14.30
N ALA A 36 10.59 -12.80 13.88
CA ALA A 36 9.65 -12.95 12.76
C ALA A 36 8.27 -12.40 13.14
N ARG A 37 7.81 -12.64 14.37
CA ARG A 37 6.56 -12.08 14.89
C ARG A 37 6.56 -10.56 14.84
N ASP A 38 7.61 -9.93 15.34
CA ASP A 38 7.72 -8.47 15.41
C ASP A 38 7.73 -7.86 14.01
N ALA A 39 8.50 -8.44 13.08
CA ALA A 39 8.52 -7.99 11.69
C ALA A 39 7.16 -8.12 11.00
N LEU A 40 6.39 -9.17 11.31
CA LEU A 40 5.03 -9.36 10.78
C LEU A 40 4.03 -8.39 11.41
N ASP A 41 4.14 -8.11 12.72
CA ASP A 41 3.31 -7.09 13.37
C ASP A 41 3.57 -5.70 12.79
N ASP A 42 4.84 -5.34 12.57
CA ASP A 42 5.21 -4.09 11.91
C ASP A 42 4.69 -4.00 10.47
N ALA A 43 4.67 -5.12 9.75
CA ALA A 43 4.08 -5.19 8.42
C ALA A 43 2.56 -4.96 8.47
N LEU A 44 1.85 -5.53 9.46
CA LEU A 44 0.41 -5.30 9.66
C LEU A 44 0.12 -3.84 10.05
N ARG A 45 0.88 -3.25 10.96
CA ARG A 45 0.79 -1.83 11.33
C ARG A 45 1.00 -0.94 10.11
N THR A 46 1.98 -1.27 9.28
CA THR A 46 2.25 -0.55 8.04
C THR A 46 1.11 -0.70 7.05
N ALA A 47 0.51 -1.89 6.93
CA ALA A 47 -0.67 -2.10 6.09
C ALA A 47 -1.87 -1.26 6.57
N VAL A 48 -2.07 -1.12 7.88
CA VAL A 48 -3.09 -0.22 8.45
C VAL A 48 -2.81 1.24 8.09
N ARG A 49 -1.58 1.72 8.29
CA ARG A 49 -1.17 3.10 7.96
C ARG A 49 -1.37 3.43 6.48
N ARG A 50 -1.21 2.43 5.61
CA ARG A 50 -1.40 2.55 4.15
C ARG A 50 -2.85 2.37 3.72
N GLY A 51 -3.79 2.19 4.67
CA GLY A 51 -5.21 1.99 4.38
C GLY A 51 -5.49 0.68 3.64
N ILE A 52 -4.60 -0.31 3.73
CA ILE A 52 -4.84 -1.65 3.18
C ILE A 52 -5.75 -2.42 4.15
N LEU A 53 -5.45 -2.31 5.44
CA LEU A 53 -6.22 -2.88 6.53
C LEU A 53 -6.86 -1.77 7.36
N SER A 54 -8.01 -2.05 7.96
CA SER A 54 -8.50 -1.29 9.11
C SER A 54 -8.28 -2.10 10.38
N ASN A 55 -8.16 -1.39 11.50
CA ASN A 55 -8.02 -1.99 12.81
C ASN A 55 -9.10 -1.40 13.72
N ASP A 56 -10.01 -2.23 14.16
CA ASP A 56 -11.06 -1.88 15.11
C ASP A 56 -10.90 -2.73 16.36
N GLY A 57 -10.49 -2.12 17.47
CA GLY A 57 -10.31 -2.83 18.74
C GLY A 57 -9.31 -4.00 18.71
N GLY A 58 -8.35 -4.04 17.78
CA GLY A 58 -7.41 -5.16 17.61
C GLY A 58 -7.84 -6.19 16.55
N ILE A 59 -9.00 -5.99 15.95
CA ILE A 59 -9.53 -6.81 14.86
C ILE A 59 -9.17 -6.17 13.52
N LEU A 60 -8.44 -6.93 12.71
CA LEU A 60 -7.96 -6.52 11.40
C LEU A 60 -8.91 -7.02 10.30
N ARG A 61 -9.20 -6.16 9.33
CA ARG A 61 -9.95 -6.50 8.11
C ARG A 61 -9.42 -5.70 6.92
N ILE A 62 -9.67 -6.16 5.71
CA ILE A 62 -9.42 -5.34 4.51
C ILE A 62 -10.23 -4.05 4.60
N ALA A 63 -9.56 -2.91 4.48
CA ALA A 63 -10.22 -1.60 4.50
C ALA A 63 -10.89 -1.29 3.15
N THR A 64 -10.17 -1.54 2.06
CA THR A 64 -10.61 -1.23 0.70
C THR A 64 -10.18 -2.33 -0.27
N ARG A 65 -11.08 -2.72 -1.17
CA ARG A 65 -10.84 -3.85 -2.09
C ARG A 65 -10.27 -3.37 -3.41
N ALA A 66 -10.74 -2.22 -3.88
CA ALA A 66 -10.32 -1.60 -5.12
C ALA A 66 -9.69 -0.22 -4.87
N ILE A 67 -9.04 0.33 -5.90
CA ILE A 67 -8.30 1.60 -5.79
C ILE A 67 -9.24 2.81 -5.72
N ASP A 68 -10.41 2.70 -6.33
CA ASP A 68 -11.50 3.68 -6.37
C ASP A 68 -12.29 3.78 -5.05
N ASP A 69 -12.23 2.75 -4.21
CA ASP A 69 -12.80 2.77 -2.85
C ASP A 69 -12.09 3.76 -1.91
N TYR A 70 -10.87 4.20 -2.25
CA TYR A 70 -10.10 5.10 -1.40
C TYR A 70 -10.49 6.56 -1.62
N GLU A 71 -10.49 7.33 -0.52
CA GLU A 71 -10.58 8.78 -0.61
C GLU A 71 -9.39 9.37 -1.40
N ARG A 72 -9.70 10.26 -2.35
CA ARG A 72 -8.69 10.83 -3.25
C ARG A 72 -7.58 11.60 -2.52
N ALA A 73 -7.93 12.32 -1.44
CA ALA A 73 -6.95 13.04 -0.63
C ALA A 73 -5.96 12.06 0.03
N PHE A 74 -6.47 10.99 0.61
CA PHE A 74 -5.66 9.91 1.17
C PHE A 74 -4.74 9.28 0.11
N LEU A 75 -5.27 8.99 -1.09
CA LEU A 75 -4.46 8.44 -2.18
C LEU A 75 -3.31 9.35 -2.60
N LYS A 76 -3.51 10.67 -2.62
CA LYS A 76 -2.43 11.64 -2.92
C LYS A 76 -1.30 11.53 -1.90
N ASP A 77 -1.64 11.45 -0.62
CA ASP A 77 -0.65 11.33 0.45
C ASP A 77 0.09 9.99 0.39
N GLN A 78 -0.62 8.90 0.08
CA GLN A 78 0.01 7.59 -0.14
C GLN A 78 0.86 7.55 -1.41
N PHE A 79 0.44 8.22 -2.49
CA PHE A 79 1.21 8.31 -3.73
C PHE A 79 2.52 9.02 -3.48
N LEU A 80 2.46 10.17 -2.80
CA LEU A 80 3.66 10.85 -2.34
C LEU A 80 4.48 9.87 -1.52
N ALA A 81 3.95 9.34 -0.40
CA ALA A 81 4.65 8.42 0.51
C ALA A 81 5.35 7.23 -0.19
N ALA A 82 4.82 6.76 -1.31
CA ALA A 82 5.39 5.68 -2.11
C ALA A 82 6.65 6.08 -2.91
N LEU A 83 6.84 7.36 -3.24
CA LEU A 83 8.05 7.84 -3.90
C LEU A 83 9.26 7.80 -2.97
N GLU A 84 10.44 7.48 -3.50
CA GLU A 84 11.69 7.44 -2.72
C GLU A 84 12.25 8.85 -2.49
N GLY A 85 11.78 9.53 -1.44
CA GLY A 85 12.28 10.85 -1.05
C GLY A 85 12.07 11.92 -2.14
N ARG A 86 13.14 12.67 -2.45
CA ARG A 86 13.19 13.69 -3.52
C ARG A 86 14.03 13.21 -4.71
N ARG A 87 13.90 11.94 -5.09
CA ARG A 87 14.50 11.42 -6.32
C ARG A 87 13.56 11.67 -7.51
N TRP A 88 14.11 12.00 -8.68
CA TRP A 88 13.37 11.94 -9.93
C TRP A 88 13.02 10.48 -10.26
N THR A 89 11.78 10.22 -10.64
CA THR A 89 11.28 8.89 -10.93
C THR A 89 10.41 8.94 -12.17
N ASP A 90 10.62 8.02 -13.10
CA ASP A 90 9.76 7.89 -14.27
C ASP A 90 8.30 7.69 -13.83
N ARG A 91 7.35 8.35 -14.51
CA ARG A 91 5.93 8.30 -14.14
C ARG A 91 5.39 6.87 -14.09
N ASP A 92 5.75 6.01 -15.04
CA ASP A 92 5.24 4.63 -15.06
C ASP A 92 5.89 3.79 -13.95
N GLU A 93 7.15 4.07 -13.61
CA GLU A 93 7.80 3.48 -12.44
C GLU A 93 7.11 3.91 -11.14
N ALA A 94 6.81 5.21 -10.97
CA ALA A 94 6.10 5.76 -9.82
C ALA A 94 4.71 5.11 -9.66
N ILE A 95 3.96 4.94 -10.75
CA ILE A 95 2.66 4.26 -10.74
C ILE A 95 2.79 2.81 -10.29
N ARG A 96 3.76 2.05 -10.82
CA ARG A 96 4.00 0.66 -10.40
C ARG A 96 4.46 0.58 -8.94
N GLY A 97 5.31 1.49 -8.50
CA GLY A 97 5.76 1.63 -7.12
C GLY A 97 4.58 1.88 -6.17
N PHE A 98 3.71 2.82 -6.53
CA PHE A 98 2.49 3.13 -5.79
C PHE A 98 1.51 1.96 -5.69
N ALA A 99 1.26 1.24 -6.79
CA ALA A 99 0.41 0.06 -6.78
C ALA A 99 0.95 -1.01 -5.79
N ARG A 100 2.27 -1.28 -5.84
CA ARG A 100 2.93 -2.21 -4.91
C ARG A 100 2.94 -1.68 -3.47
N TRP A 101 3.07 -0.38 -3.27
CA TRP A 101 3.01 0.28 -1.96
C TRP A 101 1.70 -0.03 -1.24
N LEU A 102 0.58 0.06 -1.97
CA LEU A 102 -0.77 -0.31 -1.50
C LEU A 102 -1.05 -1.82 -1.53
N GLY A 103 -0.06 -2.63 -1.88
CA GLY A 103 -0.15 -4.09 -1.87
C GLY A 103 -0.88 -4.71 -3.07
N PHE A 104 -1.20 -3.94 -4.11
CA PHE A 104 -1.75 -4.52 -5.34
C PHE A 104 -0.66 -5.32 -6.07
N ARG A 105 -1.02 -6.51 -6.56
CA ARG A 105 -0.10 -7.38 -7.28
C ARG A 105 0.20 -6.88 -8.70
N ARG A 106 -0.79 -6.24 -9.34
CA ARG A 106 -0.71 -5.76 -10.73
C ARG A 106 -1.20 -4.31 -10.80
N THR A 107 -0.62 -3.54 -11.70
CA THR A 107 -1.13 -2.23 -12.11
C THR A 107 -2.08 -2.46 -13.29
N GLY A 108 -3.38 -2.60 -13.00
CA GLY A 108 -4.41 -2.67 -14.05
C GLY A 108 -4.81 -1.28 -14.55
N PRO A 109 -5.63 -1.19 -15.61
CA PRO A 109 -6.05 0.09 -16.22
C PRO A 109 -6.61 1.08 -15.20
N THR A 110 -7.50 0.63 -14.31
CA THR A 110 -8.09 1.48 -13.27
C THR A 110 -7.05 2.08 -12.30
N ILE A 111 -6.03 1.32 -11.92
CA ILE A 111 -4.95 1.80 -11.04
C ILE A 111 -4.06 2.79 -11.80
N ASP A 112 -3.72 2.48 -13.05
CA ASP A 112 -2.90 3.35 -13.89
C ASP A 112 -3.58 4.71 -14.13
N GLU A 113 -4.84 4.70 -14.57
CA GLU A 113 -5.65 5.91 -14.77
C GLU A 113 -5.80 6.73 -13.48
N THR A 114 -6.10 6.07 -12.36
CA THR A 114 -6.18 6.73 -11.05
C THR A 114 -4.86 7.39 -10.69
N ALA A 115 -3.74 6.67 -10.83
CA ALA A 115 -2.43 7.19 -10.47
C ALA A 115 -1.98 8.34 -11.38
N ARG A 116 -2.26 8.29 -12.70
CA ARG A 116 -2.04 9.43 -13.61
C ARG A 116 -2.87 10.65 -13.20
N SER A 117 -4.12 10.44 -12.82
CA SER A 117 -4.99 11.51 -12.29
C SER A 117 -4.46 12.10 -10.97
N LEU A 118 -3.88 11.28 -10.09
CA LEU A 118 -3.23 11.73 -8.86
C LEU A 118 -2.00 12.59 -9.16
N ILE A 119 -1.12 12.14 -10.07
CA ILE A 119 0.07 12.90 -10.50
C ILE A 119 -0.34 14.28 -11.00
N ASN A 120 -1.31 14.36 -11.90
CA ASN A 120 -1.80 15.65 -12.44
C ASN A 120 -2.44 16.54 -11.36
N GLY A 121 -3.11 15.94 -10.36
CA GLY A 121 -3.61 16.68 -9.21
C GLY A 121 -2.49 17.26 -8.35
N LEU A 122 -1.48 16.44 -8.04
CA LEU A 122 -0.34 16.82 -7.20
C LEU A 122 0.57 17.87 -7.87
N LEU A 123 0.75 17.79 -9.19
CA LEU A 123 1.47 18.82 -9.97
C LEU A 123 0.75 20.17 -9.90
N ARG A 124 -0.58 20.19 -10.06
CA ARG A 124 -1.38 21.42 -9.93
C ARG A 124 -1.34 22.01 -8.53
N GLU A 125 -1.20 21.16 -7.51
CA GLU A 125 -1.07 21.57 -6.11
C GLU A 125 0.37 21.96 -5.72
N GLY A 126 1.34 21.84 -6.63
CA GLY A 126 2.75 22.12 -6.34
C GLY A 126 3.38 21.17 -5.33
N ARG A 127 2.81 19.97 -5.15
CA ARG A 127 3.33 18.91 -4.25
C ARG A 127 4.23 17.92 -5.00
N LEU A 128 4.19 17.96 -6.33
CA LEU A 128 5.14 17.31 -7.22
C LEU A 128 5.73 18.35 -8.16
N GLU A 129 6.94 18.05 -8.61
CA GLU A 129 7.59 18.67 -9.76
C GLU A 129 7.65 17.65 -10.91
N SER A 130 7.74 18.14 -12.14
CA SER A 130 7.94 17.29 -13.33
C SER A 130 9.07 17.79 -14.21
N GLN A 131 9.85 16.85 -14.74
CA GLN A 131 10.87 17.08 -15.76
C GLN A 131 10.72 16.01 -16.84
N GLY A 132 10.22 16.38 -18.02
CA GLY A 132 9.87 15.40 -19.05
C GLY A 132 8.87 14.37 -18.54
N ASN A 133 9.21 13.07 -18.64
CA ASN A 133 8.39 11.97 -18.12
C ASN A 133 8.67 11.62 -16.66
N GLU A 134 9.52 12.36 -15.97
CA GLU A 134 9.85 12.11 -14.57
C GLU A 134 9.08 13.03 -13.62
N VAL A 135 8.83 12.55 -12.41
CA VAL A 135 8.22 13.29 -11.31
C VAL A 135 9.06 13.16 -10.04
N ARG A 136 8.96 14.16 -9.17
CA ARG A 136 9.65 14.19 -7.88
C ARG A 136 8.81 14.96 -6.86
N ARG A 137 8.90 14.59 -5.58
CA ARG A 137 8.33 15.40 -4.49
C ARG A 137 9.06 16.74 -4.34
N THR A 138 8.28 17.80 -4.13
CA THR A 138 8.79 19.14 -3.81
C THR A 138 9.53 19.15 -2.47
#